data_AF-A0A7Y5R302-F1
#
_entry.id   AF-A0A7Y5R302-F1
#
_cell.length_a   1.000
_cell.length_b   1.000
_cell.length_c   1.000
_cell.angle_alpha   90.00
_cell.angle_beta   90.00
_cell.angle_gamma   90.00
#
_symmetry.space_group_name_H-M   'P 1'
#
loop_
_entity.id
_entity.type
_entity.pdbx_description
1 polymer ?
#
loop_
_entity_poly.entity_id
_entity_poly.type
_entity_poly.pdbx_seq_one_letter_code
_entity_poly.pdbx_strand_id
1 'polypeptide(L)' 'MKKSLQQMPPLDLSNLDEHFIIRFEYDDSGNLKSIRKEQRNRLSLIEILVLVAIVFVGIYFAW' A
#
# COMPACT_ATOMS: atom_id res chain seq x y z
N MET A 1 -6.75 36.89 10.27
CA MET A 1 -6.57 35.53 10.87
C MET A 1 -5.42 34.84 10.14
N LYS A 2 -4.31 34.54 10.83
CA LYS A 2 -3.19 33.78 10.24
C LYS A 2 -3.65 32.35 10.04
N LYS A 3 -3.83 31.90 8.79
CA LYS A 3 -3.91 30.46 8.47
C LYS A 3 -2.57 29.86 8.89
N SER A 4 -2.54 29.12 9.99
CA SER A 4 -1.40 28.27 10.32
C SER A 4 -1.20 27.33 9.14
N LEU A 5 -0.05 27.43 8.48
CA LEU A 5 0.41 26.44 7.52
C LEU A 5 0.52 25.13 8.31
N GLN A 6 -0.51 24.29 8.20
CA GLN A 6 -0.58 23.05 8.94
C GLN A 6 0.55 22.15 8.47
N GLN A 7 1.51 21.95 9.36
CA GLN A 7 2.68 21.14 9.13
C GLN A 7 2.24 19.67 9.09
N MET A 8 2.64 18.96 8.03
CA MET A 8 2.41 17.53 7.90
C MET A 8 2.93 16.84 9.18
N PRO A 9 2.18 15.89 9.77
CA PRO A 9 2.66 15.17 10.95
C PRO A 9 4.03 14.56 10.63
N PRO A 10 4.96 14.50 11.60
CA PRO A 10 6.29 13.94 11.37
C PRO A 10 6.16 12.50 10.87
N LEU A 11 6.52 12.28 9.60
CA LEU A 11 6.60 10.95 9.01
C LEU A 11 7.96 10.35 9.36
N ASP A 12 7.95 9.21 10.04
CA ASP A 12 9.15 8.41 10.23
C ASP A 12 9.46 7.65 8.94
N LEU A 13 10.28 8.29 8.09
CA LEU A 13 10.75 7.74 6.81
C LEU A 13 11.58 6.46 6.99
N SER A 14 12.11 6.21 8.19
CA SER A 14 12.89 5.02 8.54
C SER A 14 12.02 3.77 8.68
N ASN A 15 10.70 3.95 8.85
CA ASN A 15 9.70 2.88 8.96
C ASN A 15 8.72 2.87 7.78
N LEU A 16 9.04 3.62 6.72
CA LEU A 16 8.23 3.65 5.51
C LEU A 16 8.62 2.46 4.64
N ASP A 17 8.09 1.29 4.98
CA ASP A 17 8.16 0.12 4.10
C ASP A 17 7.66 0.55 2.70
N GLU A 18 8.47 0.34 1.66
CA GLU A 18 8.16 0.70 0.26
C GLU A 18 6.87 0.04 -0.27
N HIS A 19 6.34 -0.90 0.51
CA HIS A 19 5.12 -1.64 0.29
C HIS A 19 3.87 -0.98 0.88
N PHE A 20 3.95 0.19 1.54
CA PHE A 20 2.77 0.85 2.11
C PHE A 20 2.60 2.28 1.59
N ILE A 21 1.35 2.64 1.33
CA ILE A 21 0.94 4.00 1.01
C ILE A 21 0.20 4.53 2.23
N ILE A 22 0.67 5.66 2.78
CA ILE A 22 -0.03 6.36 3.87
C ILE A 22 -0.93 7.42 3.25
N ARG A 23 -2.23 7.33 3.50
CA ARG A 23 -3.22 8.34 3.08
C ARG A 23 -3.71 9.14 4.28
N PHE A 24 -3.70 10.46 4.12
CA PHE A 24 -4.21 11.41 5.11
C PHE A 24 -5.52 12.01 4.60
N GLU A 25 -6.59 11.92 5.40
CA GLU A 25 -7.90 12.50 5.11
C GLU A 25 -8.11 13.70 6.03
N TYR A 26 -8.41 14.86 5.45
CA TYR A 26 -8.67 16.11 6.16
C TYR A 26 -10.15 16.52 6.00
N ASP A 27 -10.72 17.16 7.01
CA ASP A 27 -12.06 17.77 6.93
C ASP A 27 -12.05 19.15 6.23
N ASP A 28 -13.22 19.73 5.98
CA ASP A 28 -13.36 21.03 5.31
C ASP A 28 -12.75 22.20 6.11
N SER A 29 -12.54 22.00 7.42
CA SER A 29 -11.85 22.94 8.31
C SER A 29 -10.34 22.73 8.33
N GLY A 30 -9.84 21.72 7.61
CA GLY A 30 -8.45 21.31 7.57
C GLY A 30 -8.01 20.48 8.77
N ASN A 31 -8.89 19.98 9.64
CA ASN A 31 -8.45 19.07 10.70
C ASN A 31 -8.24 17.67 10.15
N LEU A 32 -7.22 16.98 10.68
CA LEU A 32 -6.97 15.60 10.35
C LEU A 32 -8.12 14.72 10.87
N LYS A 33 -8.82 14.07 9.94
CA LYS A 33 -9.96 13.20 10.22
C LYS A 33 -9.56 11.74 10.31
N SER A 34 -8.61 11.30 9.46
CA SER A 34 -8.19 9.90 9.39
C SER A 34 -6.79 9.74 8.81
N ILE A 35 -6.04 8.76 9.32
CA ILE A 35 -4.80 8.24 8.72
C ILE A 35 -5.06 6.77 8.39
N ARG A 36 -4.85 6.37 7.13
CA ARG A 36 -4.94 4.97 6.71
C ARG A 36 -3.61 4.50 6.12
N LYS A 37 -3.18 3.33 6.56
CA LYS A 37 -2.06 2.60 5.96
C LYS A 37 -2.64 1.60 4.97
N GLU A 38 -2.34 1.78 3.69
CA GLU A 38 -2.76 0.88 2.62
C GLU A 38 -1.58 0.02 2.21
N GLN A 39 -1.70 -1.30 2.36
CA GLN A 39 -0.70 -2.22 1.85
C GLN A 39 -0.79 -2.24 0.33
N ARG A 40 0.32 -1.94 -0.32
CA ARG A 40 0.50 -2.07 -1.76
C ARG A 40 0.55 -3.56 -2.08
N ASN A 41 -0.61 -4.19 -2.25
CA ASN A 41 -0.70 -5.54 -2.78
C ASN A 41 -0.18 -5.53 -4.23
N ARG A 42 1.12 -5.79 -4.39
CA ARG A 42 1.73 -6.18 -5.66
C ARG A 42 1.94 -7.69 -5.65
N LEU A 43 0.84 -8.45 -5.70
CA LEU A 43 0.95 -9.73 -6.39
C LEU A 43 1.11 -9.38 -7.86
N SER A 44 2.33 -9.51 -8.37
CA SER A 44 2.59 -9.25 -9.77
C SER A 44 1.81 -10.25 -10.60
N LEU A 45 1.24 -9.82 -11.73
CA LEU A 45 0.63 -10.75 -12.69
C LEU A 45 1.60 -11.89 -13.08
N ILE A 46 2.91 -11.61 -13.05
CA ILE A 46 3.97 -12.61 -13.28
C ILE A 46 3.99 -13.67 -12.18
N GLU A 47 3.87 -13.29 -10.91
CA GLU A 47 3.86 -14.25 -9.79
C GLU A 47 2.63 -15.16 -9.86
N ILE A 48 1.47 -14.60 -10.24
CA ILE A 48 0.25 -15.38 -10.48
C ILE A 48 0.48 -16.37 -11.64
N LEU A 49 1.10 -15.93 -12.73
CA LEU A 49 1.35 -16.75 -13.92
C LEU A 49 2.34 -17.89 -13.62
N VAL A 50 3.36 -17.64 -12.80
CA VAL A 50 4.30 -18.66 -12.31
C VAL A 50 3.59 -19.70 -11.45
N LEU A 51 2.72 -19.29 -10.52
CA LEU A 51 1.93 -20.23 -9.70
C LEU A 51 1.02 -21.11 -10.56
N VAL A 52 0.35 -20.53 -11.56
CA VAL A 52 -0.48 -21.29 -12.51
C VAL A 52 0.35 -22.30 -13.29
N ALA A 53 1.55 -21.91 -13.76
CA ALA A 53 2.44 -22.80 -14.48
C ALA A 53 2.93 -23.98 -13.62
N ILE A 54 3.29 -23.74 -12.35
CA ILE A 54 3.70 -24.81 -11.43
C ILE A 54 2.57 -25.83 -11.23
N VAL A 55 1.33 -25.37 -11.04
CA VAL A 55 0.16 -26.24 -10.92
C VAL A 55 -0.03 -27.07 -12.19
N PHE A 56 0.07 -26.43 -13.36
CA PHE A 56 -0.12 -27.10 -14.65
C PHE A 56 0.95 -28.17 -14.91
N VAL A 57 2.22 -27.86 -14.61
CA VAL A 57 3.33 -28.80 -14.70
C VAL A 57 3.15 -29.97 -13.72
N GLY A 58 2.76 -29.68 -12.48
CA GLY A 58 2.49 -30.71 -11.47
C GLY A 58 1.40 -31.69 -11.91
N ILE A 59 0.32 -31.19 -12.51
CA ILE A 59 -0.75 -32.03 -13.06
C ILE A 59 -0.26 -32.85 -14.26
N TYR A 60 0.52 -32.23 -15.16
CA TYR A 60 1.05 -32.91 -16.35
C TYR A 60 1.97 -34.08 -15.98
N PHE A 61 2.83 -33.93 -14.98
CA PHE A 61 3.72 -35.01 -14.51
C PHE A 61 3.01 -36.05 -13.63
N ALA A 62 1.82 -35.75 -13.12
CA ALA A 62 1.02 -36.70 -12.36
C ALA A 62 0.19 -37.65 -13.24
N TRP A 63 0.14 -37.42 -14.55
CA TRP A 63 -0.58 -38.20 -15.55
C TRP A 63 0.39 -39.00 -16.42
#